data_AF-A0A969VKH1-F1
#
_entry.id   AF-A0A969VKH1-F1
#
_cell.length_a   1.000
_cell.length_b   1.000
_cell.length_c   1.000
_cell.angle_alpha   90.00
_cell.angle_beta   90.00
_cell.angle_gamma   90.00
#
_symmetry.space_group_name_H-M   'P 1'
#
loop_
_entity.id
_entity.type
_entity.pdbx_description
1 polymer ?
#
loop_
_entity_poly.entity_id
_entity_poly.type
_entity_poly.pdbx_seq_one_letter_code
_entity_poly.pdbx_strand_id
1 'polypeptide(L)'
;MSLLSLKDLSLTRPHVLFKDLTLSIAKGDRLGLVAANGRGKSSLLRILAGVEDPTTGTVTRARGLVASLAPQDAPPQLLPLSFSDAVRTALPPETADTESWRVDILLDDLKVDQPTRDCAVRDLSGGWQRTMLLARAAVIEPDLLLLDEPTNHLDIGRVGALERFLAALPRDCAVIAASHDRAFLDGTSTRTLFLRPEDSEDFALPYFRALVALQDRDTARGRQFDNDMRKVRALRQQAAKLKNIGINSGSDLLVVKTRQLSDRADKLEERAKPQQADRSAGAIRLTNSGTHAKALLTIDDAAITTPDQRLLFRTGKLWLEKGDRIALLGANGAGKSRFVARIRAAIAGNDPEIRHAASLRLGYSDQALSQLDAFPTPWDAAKSVGEIADQPLRSQLSGAGISIDAQTTAMARLSGGQKARLAMLMLRLAQPNFYLLDEPTNHLDIEGQDALETELIAHEAACLLVSHDRAFVRAVATRVLVIEGKRLVEVDDPDPVFDRLMQG
;
A
#
# COMPACT_ATOMS: atom_id res chain seq x y z
N MET A 1 -3.07 -4.86 -31.60
CA MET A 1 -1.75 -4.28 -31.95
C MET A 1 -1.09 -3.79 -30.67
N SER A 2 0.21 -4.00 -30.51
CA SER A 2 0.97 -3.52 -29.35
C SER A 2 1.09 -1.99 -29.42
N LEU A 3 0.74 -1.30 -28.33
CA LEU A 3 0.96 0.14 -28.16
C LEU A 3 2.41 0.42 -27.73
N LEU A 4 2.91 -0.40 -26.81
CA LEU A 4 4.24 -0.24 -26.22
C LEU A 4 4.85 -1.62 -25.96
N SER A 5 6.15 -1.76 -26.24
CA SER A 5 6.93 -2.97 -25.91
C SER A 5 8.21 -2.59 -25.20
N LEU A 6 8.44 -3.23 -24.05
CA LEU A 6 9.67 -3.20 -23.27
C LEU A 6 10.49 -4.44 -23.58
N LYS A 7 11.80 -4.27 -23.73
CA LYS A 7 12.74 -5.39 -23.86
C LYS A 7 13.96 -5.15 -22.99
N ASP A 8 14.23 -6.11 -22.10
CA ASP A 8 15.37 -6.13 -21.18
C ASP A 8 15.55 -4.82 -20.40
N LEU A 9 14.42 -4.17 -20.05
CA LEU A 9 14.39 -2.85 -19.44
C LEU A 9 14.90 -2.94 -18.00
N SER A 10 15.93 -2.17 -17.67
CA SER A 10 16.46 -2.10 -16.30
C SER A 10 16.58 -0.67 -15.82
N LEU A 11 16.35 -0.47 -14.53
CA LEU A 11 16.48 0.81 -13.87
C LEU A 11 17.30 0.67 -12.60
N THR A 12 18.43 1.37 -12.58
CA THR A 12 19.33 1.44 -11.43
C THR A 12 19.51 2.91 -11.03
N ARG A 13 19.32 3.19 -9.75
CA ARG A 13 19.63 4.48 -9.10
C ARG A 13 20.65 4.17 -7.99
N PRO A 14 20.67 4.72 -6.75
CA PRO A 14 21.72 4.29 -5.81
C PRO A 14 21.66 2.77 -5.54
N HIS A 15 20.50 2.15 -5.76
CA HIS A 15 20.32 0.70 -5.81
C HIS A 15 19.52 0.29 -7.06
N VAL A 16 19.52 -1.00 -7.38
CA VAL A 16 18.71 -1.59 -8.45
C VAL A 16 17.23 -1.52 -8.07
N LEU A 17 16.40 -0.95 -8.95
CA LEU A 17 14.95 -0.88 -8.75
C LEU A 17 14.25 -2.07 -9.41
N PHE A 18 14.62 -2.38 -10.65
CA PHE A 18 14.21 -3.58 -11.39
C PHE A 18 15.20 -3.85 -12.54
N LYS A 19 15.29 -5.11 -12.98
CA LYS A 19 16.15 -5.56 -14.10
C LYS A 19 15.39 -6.45 -15.07
N ASP A 20 15.90 -6.45 -16.30
CA ASP A 20 15.51 -7.37 -17.38
C ASP A 20 13.99 -7.46 -17.63
N LEU A 21 13.27 -6.35 -17.39
CA LEU A 21 11.83 -6.29 -17.56
C LEU A 21 11.47 -6.30 -19.05
N THR A 22 10.79 -7.37 -19.45
CA THR A 22 10.21 -7.52 -20.79
C THR A 22 8.69 -7.58 -20.66
N LEU A 23 8.00 -6.68 -21.33
CA LEU A 23 6.55 -6.47 -21.19
C LEU A 23 5.99 -5.90 -22.49
N SER A 24 4.82 -6.35 -22.91
CA SER A 24 4.08 -5.74 -24.02
C SER A 24 2.73 -5.25 -23.53
N ILE A 25 2.35 -4.04 -23.93
CA ILE A 25 1.06 -3.40 -23.66
C ILE A 25 0.30 -3.30 -24.97
N ALA A 26 -0.88 -3.90 -25.02
CA ALA A 26 -1.79 -3.83 -26.15
C ALA A 26 -2.90 -2.80 -25.92
N LYS A 27 -3.60 -2.43 -27.01
CA LYS A 27 -4.83 -1.63 -26.93
C LYS A 27 -5.84 -2.30 -25.99
N GLY A 28 -6.44 -1.51 -25.10
CA GLY A 28 -7.44 -1.98 -24.14
C GLY A 28 -6.91 -2.74 -22.93
N ASP A 29 -5.58 -2.94 -22.80
CA ASP A 29 -5.02 -3.60 -21.62
C ASP A 29 -5.37 -2.81 -20.34
N ARG A 30 -5.76 -3.53 -19.29
CA ARG A 30 -5.96 -2.99 -17.94
C ARG A 30 -4.94 -3.63 -17.01
N LEU A 31 -3.80 -2.96 -16.82
CA LEU A 31 -2.67 -3.46 -16.04
C LEU A 31 -2.59 -2.81 -14.67
N GLY A 32 -2.67 -3.61 -13.61
CA GLY A 32 -2.29 -3.21 -12.26
C GLY A 32 -0.78 -3.33 -12.06
N LEU A 33 -0.12 -2.27 -11.59
CA LEU A 33 1.31 -2.24 -11.28
C LEU A 33 1.52 -2.28 -9.76
N VAL A 34 2.08 -3.37 -9.27
CA VAL A 34 2.34 -3.61 -7.85
C VAL A 34 3.84 -3.63 -7.61
N ALA A 35 4.31 -2.87 -6.62
CA ALA A 35 5.68 -2.94 -6.12
C ALA A 35 5.72 -2.45 -4.67
N ALA A 36 6.72 -2.90 -3.91
CA ALA A 36 7.02 -2.34 -2.60
C ALA A 36 7.45 -0.86 -2.72
N ASN A 37 7.37 -0.12 -1.60
CA ASN A 37 7.75 1.28 -1.59
C ASN A 37 9.19 1.50 -2.06
N GLY A 38 9.38 2.49 -2.93
CA GLY A 38 10.69 2.83 -3.48
C GLY A 38 11.24 1.83 -4.50
N ARG A 39 10.45 0.85 -4.97
CA ARG A 39 10.87 -0.13 -6.00
C ARG A 39 10.60 0.31 -7.44
N GLY A 40 10.36 1.60 -7.67
CA GLY A 40 10.39 2.18 -9.00
C GLY A 40 9.06 2.22 -9.78
N LYS A 41 7.89 2.11 -9.11
CA LYS A 41 6.56 2.26 -9.76
C LYS A 41 6.45 3.58 -10.55
N SER A 42 6.61 4.69 -9.86
CA SER A 42 6.55 6.03 -10.45
C SER A 42 7.63 6.24 -11.52
N SER A 43 8.81 5.64 -11.35
CA SER A 43 9.87 5.71 -12.36
C SER A 43 9.52 4.89 -13.61
N LEU A 44 8.96 3.69 -13.45
CA LEU A 44 8.50 2.89 -14.59
C LEU A 44 7.40 3.64 -15.35
N LEU A 45 6.41 4.21 -14.65
CA LEU A 45 5.36 5.01 -15.29
C LEU A 45 5.94 6.22 -16.05
N ARG A 46 6.91 6.95 -15.48
CA ARG A 46 7.60 8.05 -16.16
C ARG A 46 8.39 7.59 -17.38
N ILE A 47 9.02 6.41 -17.32
CA ILE A 47 9.68 5.80 -18.49
C ILE A 47 8.67 5.47 -19.58
N LEU A 48 7.52 4.89 -19.24
CA LEU A 48 6.47 4.58 -20.21
C LEU A 48 5.91 5.85 -20.86
N ALA A 49 5.69 6.89 -20.06
CA ALA A 49 5.27 8.22 -20.51
C ALA A 49 6.30 8.94 -21.39
N GLY A 50 7.56 8.49 -21.41
CA GLY A 50 8.65 9.14 -22.16
C GLY A 50 9.22 10.38 -21.46
N VAL A 51 8.99 10.50 -20.15
CA VAL A 51 9.48 11.60 -19.30
C VAL A 51 10.87 11.27 -18.71
N GLU A 52 11.21 9.99 -18.61
CA GLU A 52 12.48 9.50 -18.05
C GLU A 52 13.06 8.37 -18.91
N ASP A 53 14.39 8.27 -18.97
CA ASP A 53 15.08 7.18 -19.67
C ASP A 53 15.46 6.02 -18.73
N PRO A 54 15.38 4.77 -19.22
CA PRO A 54 15.88 3.61 -18.48
C PRO A 54 17.41 3.63 -18.40
N THR A 55 17.97 2.82 -17.49
CA THR A 55 19.43 2.64 -17.42
C THR A 55 19.93 1.74 -18.56
N THR A 56 19.21 0.66 -18.84
CA THR A 56 19.46 -0.25 -19.98
C THR A 56 18.15 -0.79 -20.54
N GLY A 57 18.24 -1.45 -21.69
CA GLY A 57 17.08 -1.98 -22.40
C GLY A 57 16.43 -0.96 -23.32
N THR A 58 15.29 -1.33 -23.91
CA THR A 58 14.64 -0.51 -24.94
C THR A 58 13.13 -0.40 -24.71
N VAL A 59 12.59 0.78 -25.04
CA VAL A 59 11.15 1.06 -25.05
C VAL A 59 10.73 1.37 -26.48
N THR A 60 9.98 0.46 -27.10
CA THR A 60 9.43 0.64 -28.45
C THR A 60 7.99 1.12 -28.34
N ARG A 61 7.65 2.24 -29.01
CA ARG A 61 6.31 2.83 -29.02
C ARG A 61 5.70 2.73 -30.40
N ALA A 62 4.39 2.51 -30.46
CA ALA A 62 3.63 2.64 -31.70
C ALA A 62 3.72 4.08 -32.23
N ARG A 63 3.76 4.21 -33.56
CA ARG A 63 3.80 5.53 -34.20
C ARG A 63 2.51 6.30 -33.87
N GLY A 64 2.68 7.52 -33.35
CA GLY A 64 1.55 8.38 -32.97
C GLY A 64 0.90 8.05 -31.62
N LEU A 65 1.50 7.16 -30.82
CA LEU A 65 1.01 6.84 -29.48
C LEU A 65 0.90 8.10 -28.61
N VAL A 66 -0.31 8.36 -28.09
CA VAL A 66 -0.54 9.38 -27.06
C VAL A 66 -0.57 8.70 -25.69
N ALA A 67 0.52 8.84 -24.93
CA ALA A 67 0.60 8.36 -23.55
C ALA A 67 0.49 9.54 -22.57
N SER A 68 -0.37 9.42 -21.56
CA SER A 68 -0.61 10.47 -20.58
C SER A 68 -0.42 9.96 -19.17
N LEU A 69 0.26 10.75 -18.32
CA LEU A 69 0.56 10.40 -16.93
C LEU A 69 -0.20 11.32 -15.97
N ALA A 70 -0.98 10.73 -15.06
CA ALA A 70 -1.42 11.37 -13.84
C ALA A 70 -0.38 11.11 -12.75
N PRO A 71 0.51 12.08 -12.44
CA PRO A 71 1.59 11.89 -11.48
C PRO A 71 1.07 11.82 -10.05
N GLN A 72 1.93 11.37 -9.12
CA GLN A 72 1.59 11.29 -7.70
C GLN A 72 1.22 12.66 -7.09
N ASP A 73 1.99 13.70 -7.36
CA ASP A 73 1.78 15.02 -6.77
C ASP A 73 1.47 16.07 -7.83
N ALA A 74 0.67 17.07 -7.45
CA ALA A 74 0.35 18.18 -8.32
C ALA A 74 1.61 19.04 -8.57
N PRO A 75 2.02 19.26 -9.83
CA PRO A 75 3.14 20.13 -10.13
C PRO A 75 2.93 21.55 -9.57
N PRO A 76 3.97 22.21 -9.02
CA PRO A 76 3.83 23.51 -8.36
C PRO A 76 3.19 24.59 -9.24
N GLN A 77 3.41 24.54 -10.55
CA GLN A 77 2.83 25.47 -11.52
C GLN A 77 1.30 25.37 -11.65
N LEU A 78 0.68 24.26 -11.23
CA LEU A 78 -0.78 24.09 -11.27
C LEU A 78 -1.47 24.62 -10.00
N LEU A 79 -0.75 24.69 -8.88
CA LEU A 79 -1.28 25.11 -7.58
C LEU A 79 -1.94 26.50 -7.57
N PRO A 80 -1.48 27.51 -8.33
CA PRO A 80 -2.14 28.82 -8.40
C PRO A 80 -3.40 28.85 -9.27
N LEU A 81 -3.60 27.86 -10.16
CA LEU A 81 -4.70 27.85 -11.12
C LEU A 81 -5.99 27.38 -10.46
N SER A 82 -7.14 27.72 -11.07
CA SER A 82 -8.41 27.04 -10.74
C SER A 82 -8.34 25.56 -11.14
N PHE A 83 -9.18 24.71 -10.54
CA PHE A 83 -9.27 23.31 -10.94
C PHE A 83 -9.51 23.19 -12.46
N SER A 84 -10.50 23.91 -12.98
CA SER A 84 -10.87 23.85 -14.41
C SER A 84 -9.72 24.29 -15.31
N ASP A 85 -9.05 25.40 -14.97
CA ASP A 85 -7.91 25.90 -15.75
C ASP A 85 -6.72 24.92 -15.69
N ALA A 86 -6.46 24.31 -14.53
CA ALA A 86 -5.40 23.31 -14.38
C ALA A 86 -5.60 22.09 -15.30
N VAL A 87 -6.86 21.68 -15.52
CA VAL A 87 -7.21 20.63 -16.50
C VAL A 87 -7.09 21.16 -17.92
N ARG A 88 -7.64 22.34 -18.21
CA ARG A 88 -7.61 22.96 -19.55
C ARG A 88 -6.19 23.16 -20.08
N THR A 89 -5.21 23.44 -19.22
CA THR A 89 -3.80 23.56 -19.63
C THR A 89 -3.17 22.27 -20.20
N ALA A 90 -3.84 21.11 -20.11
CA ALA A 90 -3.41 19.91 -20.83
C ALA A 90 -3.87 19.87 -22.29
N LEU A 91 -4.89 20.63 -22.67
CA LEU A 91 -5.30 20.75 -24.06
C LEU A 91 -4.25 21.55 -24.86
N PRO A 92 -4.05 21.23 -26.15
CA PRO A 92 -3.21 22.03 -27.03
C PRO A 92 -3.64 23.51 -27.03
N PRO A 93 -2.71 24.48 -26.94
CA PRO A 93 -3.07 25.91 -26.88
C PRO A 93 -3.94 26.38 -28.05
N GLU A 94 -3.77 25.74 -29.22
CA GLU A 94 -4.52 26.05 -30.45
C GLU A 94 -5.99 25.62 -30.38
N THR A 95 -6.32 24.60 -29.59
CA THR A 95 -7.67 24.04 -29.46
C THR A 95 -8.29 24.26 -28.07
N ALA A 96 -7.54 24.77 -27.10
CA ALA A 96 -7.98 24.91 -25.72
C ALA A 96 -9.26 25.75 -25.53
N ASP A 97 -9.53 26.69 -26.43
CA ASP A 97 -10.75 27.51 -26.42
C ASP A 97 -11.94 26.75 -27.01
N THR A 98 -11.74 26.08 -28.15
CA THR A 98 -12.80 25.35 -28.86
C THR A 98 -13.13 24.02 -28.22
N GLU A 99 -12.19 23.43 -27.48
CA GLU A 99 -12.32 22.14 -26.80
C GLU A 99 -12.58 22.28 -25.28
N SER A 100 -12.82 23.50 -24.78
CA SER A 100 -13.11 23.71 -23.36
C SER A 100 -14.32 22.90 -22.87
N TRP A 101 -15.29 22.60 -23.74
CA TRP A 101 -16.44 21.74 -23.42
C TRP A 101 -16.04 20.32 -23.00
N ARG A 102 -14.89 19.80 -23.48
CA ARG A 102 -14.37 18.48 -23.08
C ARG A 102 -13.99 18.48 -21.60
N VAL A 103 -13.46 19.61 -21.10
CA VAL A 103 -13.19 19.79 -19.69
C VAL A 103 -14.49 19.66 -18.91
N ASP A 104 -15.52 20.40 -19.28
CA ASP A 104 -16.80 20.41 -18.55
C ASP A 104 -17.44 19.02 -18.46
N ILE A 105 -17.50 18.28 -19.59
CA ILE A 105 -18.04 16.92 -19.63
C ILE A 105 -17.23 15.98 -18.73
N LEU A 106 -15.90 16.04 -18.81
CA LEU A 106 -15.04 15.20 -18.00
C LEU A 106 -15.19 15.48 -16.50
N LEU A 107 -15.37 16.75 -16.14
CA LEU A 107 -15.60 17.16 -14.76
C LEU A 107 -16.99 16.73 -14.26
N ASP A 108 -18.01 16.69 -15.13
CA ASP A 108 -19.33 16.13 -14.80
C ASP A 108 -19.27 14.62 -14.55
N ASP A 109 -18.53 13.88 -15.38
CA ASP A 109 -18.31 12.43 -15.24
C ASP A 109 -17.59 12.10 -13.93
N LEU A 110 -16.61 12.93 -13.56
CA LEU A 110 -15.87 12.83 -12.30
C LEU A 110 -16.61 13.43 -11.09
N LYS A 111 -17.85 13.90 -11.27
CA LYS A 111 -18.70 14.48 -10.21
C LYS A 111 -18.06 15.67 -9.49
N VAL A 112 -17.35 16.53 -10.22
CA VAL A 112 -16.78 17.78 -9.71
C VAL A 112 -17.83 18.89 -9.81
N ASP A 113 -18.29 19.40 -8.68
CA ASP A 113 -19.28 20.49 -8.62
C ASP A 113 -18.67 21.85 -8.98
N GLN A 114 -19.51 22.77 -9.49
CA GLN A 114 -19.05 24.07 -9.99
C GLN A 114 -18.20 24.87 -8.98
N PRO A 115 -18.56 24.96 -7.68
CA PRO A 115 -17.73 25.67 -6.70
C PRO A 115 -16.30 25.10 -6.58
N THR A 116 -16.15 23.78 -6.70
CA THR A 116 -14.84 23.13 -6.69
C THR A 116 -14.06 23.41 -7.98
N ARG A 117 -14.74 23.51 -9.13
CA ARG A 117 -14.11 23.85 -10.43
C ARG A 117 -13.42 25.22 -10.40
N ASP A 118 -14.03 26.18 -9.71
CA ASP A 118 -13.57 27.56 -9.63
C ASP A 118 -12.51 27.78 -8.53
N CYS A 119 -12.32 26.81 -7.64
CA CYS A 119 -11.38 26.90 -6.53
C CYS A 119 -9.93 26.72 -7.00
N ALA A 120 -9.01 27.47 -6.40
CA ALA A 120 -7.59 27.30 -6.67
C ALA A 120 -7.08 25.94 -6.17
N VAL A 121 -6.25 25.27 -6.96
CA VAL A 121 -5.77 23.90 -6.67
C VAL A 121 -5.06 23.83 -5.31
N ARG A 122 -4.34 24.88 -4.90
CA ARG A 122 -3.68 24.96 -3.58
C ARG A 122 -4.63 24.88 -2.38
N ASP A 123 -5.88 25.33 -2.55
CA ASP A 123 -6.87 25.41 -1.47
C ASP A 123 -7.74 24.14 -1.42
N LEU A 124 -7.59 23.27 -2.42
CA LEU A 124 -8.28 22.00 -2.51
C LEU A 124 -7.59 20.92 -1.67
N SER A 125 -8.41 20.04 -1.10
CA SER A 125 -7.92 18.82 -0.44
C SER A 125 -7.11 17.95 -1.39
N GLY A 126 -6.16 17.15 -0.88
CA GLY A 126 -5.34 16.26 -1.70
C GLY A 126 -6.15 15.33 -2.60
N GLY A 127 -7.30 14.84 -2.16
CA GLY A 127 -8.17 14.02 -2.99
C GLY A 127 -8.75 14.77 -4.21
N TRP A 128 -9.08 16.05 -4.07
CA TRP A 128 -9.51 16.89 -5.19
C TRP A 128 -8.36 17.21 -6.15
N GLN A 129 -7.16 17.47 -5.62
CA GLN A 129 -5.96 17.61 -6.45
C GLN A 129 -5.69 16.34 -7.26
N ARG A 130 -5.94 15.17 -6.68
CA ARG A 130 -5.80 13.88 -7.35
C ARG A 130 -6.83 13.70 -8.48
N THR A 131 -8.10 14.04 -8.23
CA THR A 131 -9.13 14.05 -9.27
C THR A 131 -8.78 15.01 -10.41
N MET A 132 -8.19 16.18 -10.10
CA MET A 132 -7.72 17.12 -11.12
C MET A 132 -6.62 16.52 -12.00
N LEU A 133 -5.63 15.85 -11.41
CA LEU A 133 -4.55 15.20 -12.17
C LEU A 133 -5.06 14.09 -13.09
N LEU A 134 -6.04 13.30 -12.62
CA LEU A 134 -6.73 12.33 -13.44
C LEU A 134 -7.46 13.00 -14.61
N ALA A 135 -8.27 14.02 -14.34
CA ALA A 135 -8.99 14.77 -15.36
C ALA A 135 -8.03 15.34 -16.41
N ARG A 136 -6.96 16.00 -15.96
CA ARG A 136 -5.90 16.55 -16.80
C ARG A 136 -5.22 15.48 -17.67
N ALA A 137 -4.99 14.28 -17.12
CA ALA A 137 -4.38 13.20 -17.89
C ALA A 137 -5.35 12.61 -18.94
N ALA A 138 -6.65 12.56 -18.62
CA ALA A 138 -7.67 11.96 -19.48
C ALA A 138 -8.25 12.92 -20.53
N VAL A 139 -8.25 14.23 -20.30
CA VAL A 139 -8.89 15.23 -21.18
C VAL A 139 -8.30 15.25 -22.59
N ILE A 140 -7.08 14.76 -22.77
CA ILE A 140 -6.42 14.64 -24.07
C ILE A 140 -6.76 13.33 -24.82
N GLU A 141 -7.67 12.50 -24.29
CA GLU A 141 -8.07 11.19 -24.84
C GLU A 141 -6.86 10.30 -25.22
N PRO A 142 -6.02 9.91 -24.25
CA PRO A 142 -4.81 9.15 -24.55
C PRO A 142 -5.11 7.72 -24.99
N ASP A 143 -4.27 7.17 -25.86
CA ASP A 143 -4.23 5.73 -26.17
C ASP A 143 -3.78 4.90 -24.96
N LEU A 144 -2.94 5.50 -24.09
CA LEU A 144 -2.38 4.88 -22.90
C LEU A 144 -2.46 5.86 -21.71
N LEU A 145 -3.33 5.55 -20.75
CA LEU A 145 -3.46 6.29 -19.51
C LEU A 145 -2.62 5.64 -18.40
N LEU A 146 -1.72 6.41 -17.80
CA LEU A 146 -0.82 5.98 -16.73
C LEU A 146 -1.21 6.68 -15.45
N LEU A 147 -1.53 5.92 -14.40
CA LEU A 147 -2.03 6.44 -13.13
C LEU A 147 -1.06 6.07 -12.01
N ASP A 148 -0.49 7.06 -11.33
CA ASP A 148 0.43 6.84 -10.21
C ASP A 148 -0.26 7.11 -8.88
N GLU A 149 -0.59 6.05 -8.14
CA GLU A 149 -1.30 6.04 -6.84
C GLU A 149 -2.69 6.71 -6.86
N PRO A 150 -3.56 6.45 -7.85
CA PRO A 150 -4.75 7.26 -8.11
C PRO A 150 -5.77 7.27 -6.97
N THR A 151 -5.74 6.28 -6.06
CA THR A 151 -6.64 6.15 -4.92
C THR A 151 -6.17 6.86 -3.65
N ASN A 152 -4.90 7.30 -3.59
CA ASN A 152 -4.38 7.94 -2.38
C ASN A 152 -5.14 9.24 -2.07
N HIS A 153 -5.48 9.40 -0.79
CA HIS A 153 -6.24 10.54 -0.26
C HIS A 153 -7.67 10.69 -0.83
N LEU A 154 -8.14 9.72 -1.62
CA LEU A 154 -9.54 9.64 -2.01
C LEU A 154 -10.35 8.99 -0.90
N ASP A 155 -11.56 9.50 -0.71
CA ASP A 155 -12.56 8.79 0.06
C ASP A 155 -13.21 7.70 -0.79
N ILE A 156 -13.92 6.79 -0.13
CA ILE A 156 -14.56 5.66 -0.79
C ILE A 156 -15.52 6.08 -1.92
N GLY A 157 -16.27 7.18 -1.76
CA GLY A 157 -17.17 7.67 -2.82
C GLY A 157 -16.42 8.11 -4.07
N ARG A 158 -15.30 8.82 -3.89
CA ARG A 158 -14.41 9.22 -4.99
C ARG A 158 -13.65 8.05 -5.61
N VAL A 159 -13.24 7.05 -4.81
CA VAL A 159 -12.69 5.80 -5.36
C VAL A 159 -13.74 5.14 -6.28
N GLY A 160 -15.01 5.11 -5.88
CA GLY A 160 -16.09 4.62 -6.73
C GLY A 160 -16.34 5.44 -7.99
N ALA A 161 -16.23 6.77 -7.90
CA ALA A 161 -16.29 7.63 -9.08
C ALA A 161 -15.14 7.33 -10.06
N LEU A 162 -13.91 7.15 -9.54
CA LEU A 162 -12.74 6.77 -10.33
C LEU A 162 -12.91 5.39 -10.97
N GLU A 163 -13.39 4.37 -10.25
CA GLU A 163 -13.62 3.04 -10.82
C GLU A 163 -14.64 3.09 -11.96
N ARG A 164 -15.75 3.82 -11.78
CA ARG A 164 -16.76 4.02 -12.84
C ARG A 164 -16.18 4.76 -14.04
N PHE A 165 -15.40 5.80 -13.79
CA PHE A 165 -14.71 6.55 -14.84
C PHE A 165 -13.80 5.64 -15.67
N LEU A 166 -12.96 4.83 -15.02
CA LEU A 166 -12.06 3.88 -15.70
C LEU A 166 -12.82 2.80 -16.49
N ALA A 167 -13.96 2.35 -15.96
CA ALA A 167 -14.84 1.40 -16.64
C ALA A 167 -15.53 2.01 -17.87
N ALA A 168 -15.77 3.32 -17.87
CA ALA A 168 -16.39 4.06 -18.96
C ALA A 168 -15.41 4.50 -20.07
N LEU A 169 -14.10 4.40 -19.83
CA LEU A 169 -13.09 4.73 -20.84
C LEU A 169 -13.25 3.91 -22.13
N PRO A 170 -12.84 4.44 -23.30
CA PRO A 170 -12.83 3.70 -24.56
C PRO A 170 -12.16 2.32 -24.41
N ARG A 171 -12.73 1.31 -25.09
CA ARG A 171 -12.25 -0.09 -24.99
C ARG A 171 -10.84 -0.28 -25.50
N ASP A 172 -10.35 0.60 -26.37
CA ASP A 172 -9.02 0.53 -26.97
C ASP A 172 -7.98 1.39 -26.25
N CYS A 173 -8.41 2.30 -25.37
CA CYS A 173 -7.54 2.99 -24.42
C CYS A 173 -6.97 1.96 -23.43
N ALA A 174 -5.65 1.83 -23.35
CA ALA A 174 -4.98 1.02 -22.34
C ALA A 174 -4.81 1.82 -21.05
N VAL A 175 -4.90 1.17 -19.90
CA VAL A 175 -4.69 1.78 -18.58
C VAL A 175 -3.63 0.99 -17.82
N ILE A 176 -2.66 1.69 -17.24
CA ILE A 176 -1.72 1.16 -16.26
C ILE A 176 -1.90 1.94 -14.97
N ALA A 177 -2.33 1.27 -13.90
CA ALA A 177 -2.53 1.88 -12.60
C ALA A 177 -1.55 1.30 -11.58
N ALA A 178 -0.66 2.14 -11.06
CA ALA A 178 0.13 1.83 -9.88
C ALA A 178 -0.67 2.20 -8.64
N SER A 179 -0.91 1.26 -7.74
CA SER A 179 -1.65 1.54 -6.50
C SER A 179 -1.24 0.58 -5.39
N HIS A 180 -1.43 1.00 -4.14
CA HIS A 180 -1.44 0.12 -2.97
C HIS A 180 -2.86 -0.33 -2.55
N ASP A 181 -3.91 0.19 -3.19
CA ASP A 181 -5.28 -0.25 -2.97
C ASP A 181 -5.57 -1.54 -3.75
N ARG A 182 -5.58 -2.65 -3.00
CA ARG A 182 -5.75 -4.01 -3.51
C ARG A 182 -7.11 -4.21 -4.16
N ALA A 183 -8.16 -3.66 -3.55
CA ALA A 183 -9.53 -3.81 -4.03
C ALA A 183 -9.74 -3.00 -5.31
N PHE A 184 -9.17 -1.79 -5.39
CA PHE A 184 -9.15 -1.00 -6.61
C PHE A 184 -8.41 -1.70 -7.75
N LEU A 185 -7.21 -2.25 -7.49
CA LEU A 185 -6.47 -2.99 -8.50
C LEU A 185 -7.24 -4.22 -8.96
N ASP A 186 -7.85 -4.98 -8.06
CA ASP A 186 -8.65 -6.16 -8.42
C ASP A 186 -9.89 -5.79 -9.24
N GLY A 187 -10.58 -4.69 -8.89
CA GLY A 187 -11.78 -4.23 -9.57
C GLY A 187 -11.55 -3.55 -10.93
N THR A 188 -10.35 -2.99 -11.16
CA THR A 188 -10.06 -2.19 -12.37
C THR A 188 -9.04 -2.80 -13.32
N SER A 189 -8.33 -3.85 -12.90
CA SER A 189 -7.31 -4.52 -13.73
C SER A 189 -7.70 -5.94 -14.11
N THR A 190 -7.27 -6.35 -15.31
CA THR A 190 -7.42 -7.73 -15.81
C THR A 190 -6.08 -8.46 -15.86
N ARG A 191 -4.99 -7.74 -15.61
CA ARG A 191 -3.60 -8.19 -15.66
C ARG A 191 -2.84 -7.49 -14.55
N THR A 192 -1.91 -8.17 -13.90
CA THR A 192 -1.13 -7.63 -12.78
C THR A 192 0.34 -7.87 -13.01
N LEU A 193 1.15 -6.81 -12.89
CA LEU A 193 2.61 -6.86 -12.90
C LEU A 193 3.12 -6.63 -11.48
N PHE A 194 3.81 -7.64 -10.93
CA PHE A 194 4.58 -7.53 -9.70
C PHE A 194 6.00 -7.10 -10.05
N LEU A 195 6.29 -5.81 -9.88
CA LEU A 195 7.60 -5.22 -10.12
C LEU A 195 8.52 -5.50 -8.92
N ARG A 196 9.61 -6.21 -9.19
CA ARG A 196 10.61 -6.65 -8.21
C ARG A 196 12.02 -6.29 -8.71
N PRO A 197 13.00 -6.10 -7.81
CA PRO A 197 14.39 -5.82 -8.20
C PRO A 197 14.97 -6.85 -9.17
N GLU A 198 14.63 -8.10 -8.92
CA GLU A 198 14.95 -9.28 -9.71
C GLU A 198 13.63 -10.05 -9.88
N ASP A 199 13.38 -10.60 -11.07
CA ASP A 199 12.21 -11.42 -11.39
C ASP A 199 10.85 -10.71 -11.26
N SER A 200 10.69 -9.60 -11.98
CA SER A 200 9.38 -9.00 -12.17
C SER A 200 8.45 -9.96 -12.93
N GLU A 201 7.25 -10.16 -12.42
CA GLU A 201 6.31 -11.16 -12.97
C GLU A 201 5.01 -10.55 -13.42
N ASP A 202 4.61 -10.93 -14.63
CA ASP A 202 3.38 -10.51 -15.27
C ASP A 202 2.37 -11.67 -15.31
N PHE A 203 1.15 -11.41 -14.87
CA PHE A 203 0.05 -12.35 -14.84
C PHE A 203 -1.17 -11.74 -15.55
N ALA A 204 -1.77 -12.49 -16.48
CA ALA A 204 -3.08 -12.18 -17.06
C ALA A 204 -4.22 -12.50 -16.08
N LEU A 205 -4.14 -11.96 -14.86
CA LEU A 205 -5.07 -12.15 -13.76
C LEU A 205 -5.25 -10.82 -13.00
N PRO A 206 -6.46 -10.56 -12.46
CA PRO A 206 -6.69 -9.51 -11.46
C PRO A 206 -5.87 -9.74 -10.19
N TYR A 207 -5.70 -8.69 -9.39
CA TYR A 207 -4.76 -8.64 -8.27
C TYR A 207 -4.81 -9.85 -7.34
N PHE A 208 -5.96 -10.22 -6.76
CA PHE A 208 -5.99 -11.28 -5.74
C PHE A 208 -5.65 -12.65 -6.33
N ARG A 209 -6.11 -12.93 -7.57
CA ARG A 209 -5.77 -14.17 -8.27
C ARG A 209 -4.30 -14.20 -8.71
N ALA A 210 -3.77 -13.06 -9.13
CA ALA A 210 -2.36 -12.91 -9.48
C ALA A 210 -1.46 -13.10 -8.25
N LEU A 211 -1.88 -12.61 -7.08
CA LEU A 211 -1.17 -12.79 -5.81
C LEU A 211 -1.05 -14.27 -5.43
N VAL A 212 -2.13 -15.04 -5.53
CA VAL A 212 -2.10 -16.49 -5.30
C VAL A 212 -1.15 -17.17 -6.29
N ALA A 213 -1.25 -16.84 -7.59
CA ALA A 213 -0.38 -17.41 -8.62
C ALA A 213 1.11 -17.06 -8.40
N LEU A 214 1.40 -15.85 -7.90
CA LEU A 214 2.74 -15.42 -7.52
C LEU A 214 3.28 -16.24 -6.34
N GLN A 215 2.48 -16.43 -5.29
CA GLN A 215 2.84 -17.25 -4.14
C GLN A 215 3.11 -18.71 -4.53
N ASP A 216 2.29 -19.28 -5.42
CA ASP A 216 2.51 -20.63 -5.95
C ASP A 216 3.82 -20.73 -6.74
N ARG A 217 4.14 -19.72 -7.56
CA ARG A 217 5.42 -19.67 -8.29
C ARG A 217 6.61 -19.50 -7.37
N ASP A 218 6.52 -18.60 -6.38
CA ASP A 218 7.57 -18.36 -5.39
C ASP A 218 7.84 -19.62 -4.55
N THR A 219 6.79 -20.33 -4.12
CA THR A 219 6.95 -21.59 -3.36
C THR A 219 7.54 -22.71 -4.22
N ALA A 220 7.13 -22.82 -5.49
CA ALA A 220 7.70 -23.79 -6.42
C ALA A 220 9.19 -23.51 -6.68
N ARG A 221 9.56 -22.24 -6.92
CA ARG A 221 10.96 -21.81 -7.06
C ARG A 221 11.77 -22.09 -5.80
N GLY A 222 11.24 -21.79 -4.62
CA GLY A 222 11.89 -22.09 -3.34
C GLY A 222 12.18 -23.59 -3.18
N ARG A 223 11.22 -24.46 -3.50
CA ARG A 223 11.42 -25.92 -3.48
C ARG A 223 12.48 -26.38 -4.49
N GLN A 224 12.50 -25.79 -5.68
CA GLN A 224 13.51 -26.09 -6.70
C GLN A 224 14.91 -25.68 -6.23
N PHE A 225 15.04 -24.47 -5.68
CA PHE A 225 16.27 -23.97 -5.09
C PHE A 225 16.78 -24.91 -3.98
N ASP A 226 15.92 -25.32 -3.04
CA ASP A 226 16.30 -26.24 -1.97
C ASP A 226 16.80 -27.59 -2.51
N ASN A 227 16.14 -28.12 -3.53
CA ASN A 227 16.54 -29.36 -4.18
C ASN A 227 17.89 -29.23 -4.89
N ASP A 228 18.13 -28.11 -5.58
CA ASP A 228 19.38 -27.85 -6.25
C ASP A 228 20.53 -27.63 -5.25
N MET A 229 20.30 -26.93 -4.15
CA MET A 229 21.26 -26.78 -3.06
C MET A 229 21.60 -28.11 -2.38
N ARG A 230 20.64 -29.04 -2.24
CA ARG A 230 20.92 -30.40 -1.77
C ARG A 230 21.83 -31.15 -2.75
N LYS A 231 21.62 -31.02 -4.06
CA LYS A 231 22.49 -31.64 -5.09
C LYS A 231 23.91 -31.04 -5.05
N VAL A 232 24.03 -29.71 -4.96
CA VAL A 232 25.33 -29.02 -4.80
C VAL A 232 26.09 -29.59 -3.61
N ARG A 233 25.42 -29.68 -2.45
CA ARG A 233 26.03 -30.21 -1.21
C ARG A 233 26.48 -31.67 -1.39
N ALA A 234 25.67 -32.52 -2.01
CA ALA A 234 26.02 -33.91 -2.29
C ALA A 234 27.23 -34.05 -3.24
N LEU A 235 27.26 -33.26 -4.33
CA LEU A 235 28.39 -33.24 -5.26
C LEU A 235 29.69 -32.81 -4.58
N ARG A 236 29.64 -31.77 -3.74
CA ARG A 236 30.81 -31.32 -2.97
C ARG A 236 31.31 -32.37 -1.97
N GLN A 237 30.40 -33.08 -1.31
CA GLN A 237 30.79 -34.19 -0.42
C GLN A 237 31.46 -35.34 -1.18
N GLN A 238 30.93 -35.71 -2.36
CA GLN A 238 31.54 -36.73 -3.22
C GLN A 238 32.91 -36.29 -3.73
N ALA A 239 33.05 -35.04 -4.18
CA ALA A 239 34.33 -34.47 -4.59
C ALA A 239 35.35 -34.50 -3.45
N ALA A 240 34.96 -34.08 -2.23
CA ALA A 240 35.84 -34.12 -1.06
C ALA A 240 36.31 -35.54 -0.72
N LYS A 241 35.39 -36.53 -0.76
CA LYS A 241 35.74 -37.94 -0.52
C LYS A 241 36.71 -38.47 -1.58
N LEU A 242 36.45 -38.19 -2.86
CA LEU A 242 37.33 -38.62 -3.96
C LEU A 242 38.68 -37.90 -3.93
N LYS A 243 38.73 -36.64 -3.51
CA LYS A 243 39.97 -35.89 -3.31
C LYS A 243 40.87 -36.58 -2.28
N ASN A 244 40.31 -36.93 -1.12
CA ASN A 244 41.05 -37.59 -0.05
C ASN A 244 41.57 -38.98 -0.49
N ILE A 245 40.74 -39.76 -1.20
CA ILE A 245 41.16 -41.06 -1.73
C ILE A 245 42.24 -40.91 -2.82
N GLY A 246 42.04 -39.99 -3.76
CA GLY A 246 42.97 -39.77 -4.88
C GLY A 246 44.35 -39.29 -4.44
N ILE A 247 44.43 -38.44 -3.41
CA ILE A 247 45.70 -38.01 -2.81
C ILE A 247 46.40 -39.17 -2.12
N ASN A 248 45.66 -39.99 -1.35
CA ASN A 248 46.23 -41.13 -0.63
C ASN A 248 46.65 -42.29 -1.54
N SER A 249 46.00 -42.44 -2.71
CA SER A 249 46.24 -43.55 -3.65
C SER A 249 47.07 -43.16 -4.88
N GLY A 250 47.46 -41.89 -5.04
CA GLY A 250 48.22 -41.41 -6.20
C GLY A 250 47.52 -41.55 -7.55
N SER A 251 46.17 -41.49 -7.59
CA SER A 251 45.40 -41.72 -8.82
C SER A 251 44.99 -40.42 -9.51
N ASP A 252 45.63 -40.11 -10.63
CA ASP A 252 45.32 -38.93 -11.46
C ASP A 252 43.86 -38.91 -11.95
N LEU A 253 43.29 -40.09 -12.23
CA LEU A 253 41.90 -40.22 -12.69
C LEU A 253 40.89 -39.77 -11.62
N LEU A 254 41.18 -40.03 -10.33
CA LEU A 254 40.33 -39.58 -9.22
C LEU A 254 40.47 -38.07 -8.97
N VAL A 255 41.64 -37.49 -9.23
CA VAL A 255 41.87 -36.04 -9.17
C VAL A 255 41.08 -35.32 -10.27
N VAL A 256 41.12 -35.81 -11.51
CA VAL A 256 40.34 -35.26 -12.63
C VAL A 256 38.83 -35.37 -12.35
N LYS A 257 38.36 -36.52 -11.85
CA LYS A 257 36.95 -36.74 -11.51
C LYS A 257 36.47 -35.83 -10.37
N THR A 258 37.33 -35.55 -9.40
CA THR A 258 37.08 -34.58 -8.32
C THR A 258 36.85 -33.18 -8.91
N ARG A 259 37.74 -32.72 -9.80
CA ARG A 259 37.60 -31.42 -10.46
C ARG A 259 36.30 -31.31 -11.26
N GLN A 260 35.95 -32.34 -12.02
CA GLN A 260 34.69 -32.38 -12.77
C GLN A 260 33.44 -32.31 -11.88
N LEU A 261 33.46 -32.93 -10.70
CA LEU A 261 32.36 -32.86 -9.74
C LEU A 261 32.25 -31.48 -9.09
N SER A 262 33.39 -30.85 -8.76
CA SER A 262 33.43 -29.47 -8.28
C SER A 262 32.91 -28.50 -9.34
N ASP A 263 33.40 -28.58 -10.58
CA ASP A 263 32.94 -27.70 -11.68
C ASP A 263 31.43 -27.86 -11.95
N ARG A 264 30.89 -29.08 -11.81
CA ARG A 264 29.45 -29.34 -11.89
C ARG A 264 28.69 -28.73 -10.71
N ALA A 265 29.22 -28.84 -9.50
CA ALA A 265 28.63 -28.22 -8.31
C ALA A 265 28.61 -26.69 -8.46
N ASP A 266 29.69 -26.09 -8.95
CA ASP A 266 29.81 -24.64 -9.13
C ASP A 266 28.85 -24.13 -10.20
N LYS A 267 28.72 -24.82 -11.35
CA LYS A 267 27.70 -24.51 -12.37
C LYS A 267 26.27 -24.62 -11.84
N LEU A 268 26.00 -25.61 -10.99
CA LEU A 268 24.68 -25.83 -10.42
C LEU A 268 24.38 -24.82 -9.31
N GLU A 269 25.39 -24.39 -8.55
CA GLU A 269 25.32 -23.30 -7.57
C GLU A 269 25.16 -21.94 -8.24
N GLU A 270 25.84 -21.68 -9.37
CA GLU A 270 25.63 -20.46 -10.16
C GLU A 270 24.23 -20.35 -10.74
N ARG A 271 23.67 -21.47 -11.24
CA ARG A 271 22.27 -21.55 -11.69
C ARG A 271 21.27 -21.46 -10.55
N ALA A 272 21.65 -21.97 -9.37
CA ALA A 272 20.84 -21.96 -8.18
C ALA A 272 21.10 -20.75 -7.29
N LYS A 273 21.89 -19.74 -7.70
CA LYS A 273 22.19 -18.60 -6.82
C LYS A 273 20.88 -18.01 -6.28
N PRO A 274 20.73 -17.90 -4.95
CA PRO A 274 19.52 -17.38 -4.36
C PRO A 274 19.36 -15.92 -4.76
N GLN A 275 18.35 -15.65 -5.59
CA GLN A 275 17.74 -14.34 -5.72
C GLN A 275 17.04 -14.09 -4.39
N GLN A 276 17.64 -13.22 -3.56
CA GLN A 276 17.09 -12.88 -2.25
C GLN A 276 15.69 -12.30 -2.47
N ALA A 277 14.67 -13.10 -2.17
CA ALA A 277 13.39 -12.55 -1.74
C ALA A 277 13.73 -11.59 -0.59
N ASP A 278 13.34 -10.33 -0.74
CA ASP A 278 13.33 -9.36 0.35
C ASP A 278 12.45 -9.94 1.48
N ARG A 279 13.06 -10.72 2.36
CA ARG A 279 12.51 -10.99 3.68
C ARG A 279 12.86 -9.79 4.55
N SER A 280 12.32 -8.64 4.15
CA SER A 280 12.38 -7.40 4.92
C SER A 280 11.03 -7.18 5.61
N ALA A 281 10.59 -8.20 6.35
CA ALA A 281 9.65 -8.05 7.43
C ALA A 281 10.08 -9.06 8.49
N GLY A 282 10.73 -8.57 9.54
CA GLY A 282 11.13 -9.40 10.67
C GLY A 282 9.93 -10.20 11.16
N ALA A 283 10.12 -11.48 11.48
CA ALA A 283 9.09 -12.25 12.16
C ALA A 283 8.86 -11.59 13.52
N ILE A 284 7.75 -10.89 13.63
CA ILE A 284 7.37 -10.15 14.81
C ILE A 284 6.46 -11.04 15.66
N ARG A 285 6.71 -11.01 16.96
CA ARG A 285 5.86 -11.65 17.96
C ARG A 285 5.35 -10.55 18.88
N LEU A 286 4.05 -10.28 18.89
CA LEU A 286 3.43 -9.72 20.09
C LEU A 286 3.14 -10.84 21.07
N THR A 287 3.25 -10.53 22.35
CA THR A 287 2.92 -11.45 23.44
C THR A 287 1.68 -10.90 24.11
N ASN A 288 0.61 -11.69 24.16
CA ASN A 288 -0.60 -11.30 24.88
C ASN A 288 -0.61 -12.03 26.24
N SER A 289 -0.83 -11.28 27.32
CA SER A 289 -0.96 -11.80 28.68
C SER A 289 -2.35 -11.50 29.23
N GLY A 290 -3.10 -12.55 29.60
CA GLY A 290 -4.23 -12.46 30.54
C GLY A 290 -5.59 -12.96 30.03
N THR A 291 -6.25 -13.74 30.92
CA THR A 291 -7.52 -14.47 30.79
C THR A 291 -8.69 -13.75 31.51
N HIS A 292 -9.92 -14.05 31.07
CA HIS A 292 -11.26 -13.70 31.57
C HIS A 292 -11.95 -12.42 31.03
N ALA A 293 -13.13 -12.64 30.44
CA ALA A 293 -13.98 -11.68 29.75
C ALA A 293 -14.62 -10.66 30.71
N LYS A 294 -14.16 -9.41 30.60
CA LYS A 294 -14.90 -8.20 30.97
C LYS A 294 -14.88 -7.30 29.74
N ALA A 295 -15.99 -6.64 29.42
CA ALA A 295 -16.04 -5.64 28.37
C ALA A 295 -14.94 -4.59 28.60
N LEU A 296 -14.13 -4.32 27.58
CA LEU A 296 -13.09 -3.31 27.61
C LEU A 296 -13.68 -1.90 27.55
N LEU A 297 -14.73 -1.74 26.75
CA LEU A 297 -15.44 -0.47 26.57
C LEU A 297 -16.95 -0.73 26.55
N THR A 298 -17.72 0.14 27.18
CA THR A 298 -19.18 0.06 27.24
C THR A 298 -19.78 1.44 27.07
N ILE A 299 -20.71 1.55 26.13
CA ILE A 299 -21.46 2.77 25.81
C ILE A 299 -22.94 2.40 25.91
N ASP A 300 -23.71 3.15 26.71
CA ASP A 300 -25.16 2.89 26.83
C ASP A 300 -25.95 3.56 25.71
N ASP A 301 -25.79 4.88 25.55
CA ASP A 301 -26.30 5.66 24.41
C ASP A 301 -25.62 7.03 24.41
N ALA A 302 -24.52 7.16 23.66
CA ALA A 302 -23.77 8.40 23.56
C ALA A 302 -24.23 9.20 22.34
N ALA A 303 -24.46 10.50 22.52
CA ALA A 303 -24.72 11.43 21.42
C ALA A 303 -23.41 11.95 20.83
N ILE A 304 -23.15 11.68 19.55
CA ILE A 304 -21.99 12.21 18.84
C ILE A 304 -22.41 13.49 18.13
N THR A 305 -21.73 14.60 18.42
CA THR A 305 -22.08 15.93 17.90
C THR A 305 -20.90 16.63 17.22
N THR A 306 -21.21 17.61 16.38
CA THR A 306 -20.24 18.57 15.84
C THR A 306 -19.77 19.56 16.92
N PRO A 307 -18.73 20.39 16.66
CA PRO A 307 -18.30 21.42 17.62
C PRO A 307 -19.40 22.44 17.96
N ASP A 308 -20.26 22.75 16.99
CA ASP A 308 -21.46 23.57 17.10
C ASP A 308 -22.68 22.81 17.68
N GLN A 309 -22.45 21.66 18.33
CA GLN A 309 -23.46 20.85 19.03
C GLN A 309 -24.58 20.25 18.15
N ARG A 310 -24.45 20.25 16.82
CA ARG A 310 -25.37 19.53 15.95
C ARG A 310 -25.18 18.02 16.10
N LEU A 311 -26.28 17.29 16.30
CA LEU A 311 -26.28 15.83 16.37
C LEU A 311 -25.84 15.20 15.03
N LEU A 312 -24.80 14.40 15.08
CA LEU A 312 -24.33 13.55 13.99
C LEU A 312 -25.02 12.19 14.05
N PHE A 313 -24.86 11.45 15.15
CA PHE A 313 -25.54 10.19 15.39
C PHE A 313 -25.61 9.82 16.88
N ARG A 314 -26.44 8.83 17.21
CA ARG A 314 -26.45 8.15 18.50
C ARG A 314 -25.90 6.75 18.39
N THR A 315 -25.07 6.35 19.35
CA THR A 315 -24.41 5.04 19.34
C THR A 315 -25.37 3.90 19.66
N GLY A 316 -26.42 4.15 20.45
CA GLY A 316 -27.13 3.08 21.13
C GLY A 316 -26.21 2.30 22.09
N LYS A 317 -26.68 1.13 22.53
CA LYS A 317 -25.93 0.25 23.43
C LYS A 317 -24.85 -0.47 22.64
N LEU A 318 -23.60 -0.27 23.04
CA LEU A 318 -22.44 -0.90 22.44
C LEU A 318 -21.49 -1.38 23.53
N TRP A 319 -21.03 -2.63 23.42
CA TRP A 319 -19.94 -3.15 24.22
C TRP A 319 -18.86 -3.69 23.28
N LEU A 320 -17.60 -3.48 23.66
CA LEU A 320 -16.44 -4.10 23.03
C LEU A 320 -15.78 -5.05 24.01
N GLU A 321 -15.50 -6.25 23.55
CA GLU A 321 -14.81 -7.29 24.31
C GLU A 321 -13.37 -7.48 23.84
N LYS A 322 -12.62 -8.31 24.57
CA LYS A 322 -11.29 -8.71 24.13
C LYS A 322 -11.42 -9.55 22.85
N GLY A 323 -10.65 -9.24 21.82
CA GLY A 323 -10.72 -9.93 20.53
C GLY A 323 -11.67 -9.32 19.50
N ASP A 324 -12.56 -8.41 19.92
CA ASP A 324 -13.43 -7.68 18.99
C ASP A 324 -12.60 -6.77 18.10
N ARG A 325 -12.67 -6.99 16.78
CA ARG A 325 -12.08 -6.12 15.75
C ARG A 325 -13.21 -5.43 15.01
N ILE A 326 -13.61 -4.28 15.51
CA ILE A 326 -14.79 -3.56 15.02
C ILE A 326 -14.39 -2.58 13.94
N ALA A 327 -14.91 -2.75 12.73
CA ALA A 327 -14.79 -1.74 11.67
C ALA A 327 -15.94 -0.73 11.78
N LEU A 328 -15.62 0.56 11.77
CA LEU A 328 -16.57 1.67 11.74
C LEU A 328 -16.64 2.27 10.34
N LEU A 329 -17.76 2.06 9.66
CA LEU A 329 -18.05 2.54 8.32
C LEU A 329 -19.05 3.69 8.35
N GLY A 330 -19.01 4.52 7.31
CA GLY A 330 -19.95 5.62 7.12
C GLY A 330 -19.41 6.68 6.16
N ALA A 331 -20.30 7.54 5.68
CA ALA A 331 -19.94 8.62 4.77
C ALA A 331 -18.96 9.63 5.41
N ASN A 332 -18.35 10.46 4.58
CA ASN A 332 -17.55 11.58 5.08
C ASN A 332 -18.42 12.59 5.82
N GLY A 333 -17.89 13.12 6.92
CA GLY A 333 -18.65 13.99 7.82
C GLY A 333 -19.69 13.26 8.69
N ALA A 334 -19.84 11.94 8.60
CA ALA A 334 -20.78 11.16 9.42
C ALA A 334 -20.44 11.18 10.94
N GLY A 335 -19.21 11.55 11.30
CA GLY A 335 -18.76 11.66 12.69
C GLY A 335 -17.81 10.56 13.17
N LYS A 336 -17.21 9.78 12.27
CA LYS A 336 -16.25 8.71 12.58
C LYS A 336 -15.12 9.20 13.50
N SER A 337 -14.36 10.22 13.08
CA SER A 337 -13.27 10.78 13.89
C SER A 337 -13.76 11.49 15.16
N ARG A 338 -15.01 12.01 15.19
CA ARG A 338 -15.60 12.54 16.43
C ARG A 338 -15.88 11.45 17.46
N PHE A 339 -16.35 10.29 17.00
CA PHE A 339 -16.57 9.14 17.87
C PHE A 339 -15.24 8.59 18.42
N VAL A 340 -14.24 8.44 17.56
CA VAL A 340 -12.86 8.12 17.94
C VAL A 340 -12.33 9.09 18.99
N ALA A 341 -12.51 10.40 18.79
CA ALA A 341 -12.07 11.42 19.73
C ALA A 341 -12.80 11.34 21.09
N ARG A 342 -14.11 11.05 21.11
CA ARG A 342 -14.86 10.83 22.37
C ARG A 342 -14.37 9.60 23.13
N ILE A 343 -14.12 8.48 22.43
CA ILE A 343 -13.54 7.28 23.07
C ILE A 343 -12.19 7.61 23.70
N ARG A 344 -11.33 8.35 22.98
CA ARG A 344 -10.04 8.78 23.52
C ARG A 344 -10.19 9.69 24.74
N ALA A 345 -11.12 10.64 24.70
CA ALA A 345 -11.41 11.52 25.84
C ALA A 345 -11.91 10.72 27.06
N ALA A 346 -12.76 9.71 26.84
CA ALA A 346 -13.27 8.84 27.89
C ALA A 346 -12.17 8.03 28.58
N ILE A 347 -11.25 7.46 27.80
CA ILE A 347 -10.10 6.72 28.31
C ILE A 347 -9.15 7.64 29.10
N ALA A 348 -9.06 8.92 28.70
CA ALA A 348 -8.33 9.94 29.44
C ALA A 348 -9.09 10.49 30.68
N GLY A 349 -10.30 9.99 30.97
CA GLY A 349 -11.12 10.41 32.11
C GLY A 349 -11.95 11.68 31.90
N ASN A 350 -12.03 12.19 30.67
CA ASN A 350 -12.69 13.47 30.32
C ASN A 350 -14.11 13.31 29.77
N ASP A 351 -14.65 12.09 29.68
CA ASP A 351 -16.00 11.82 29.19
C ASP A 351 -16.66 10.69 30.00
N PRO A 352 -17.63 11.01 30.88
CA PRO A 352 -18.25 10.03 31.78
C PRO A 352 -19.34 9.17 31.11
N GLU A 353 -19.81 9.51 29.90
CA GLU A 353 -20.86 8.73 29.23
C GLU A 353 -20.34 7.42 28.63
N ILE A 354 -19.02 7.31 28.44
CA ILE A 354 -18.35 6.12 27.89
C ILE A 354 -17.54 5.48 29.02
N ARG A 355 -17.92 4.26 29.39
CA ARG A 355 -17.23 3.49 30.44
C ARG A 355 -16.14 2.63 29.82
N HIS A 356 -15.04 2.49 30.52
CA HIS A 356 -13.93 1.64 30.11
C HIS A 356 -13.37 0.83 31.30
N ALA A 357 -12.76 -0.30 31.01
CA ALA A 357 -12.09 -1.11 32.02
C ALA A 357 -10.81 -0.43 32.52
N ALA A 358 -10.54 -0.48 33.83
CA ALA A 358 -9.30 0.06 34.42
C ALA A 358 -8.02 -0.62 33.87
N SER A 359 -8.14 -1.82 33.31
CA SER A 359 -7.04 -2.53 32.66
C SER A 359 -6.78 -2.06 31.23
N LEU A 360 -7.62 -1.19 30.65
CA LEU A 360 -7.49 -0.76 29.27
C LEU A 360 -6.22 0.08 29.08
N ARG A 361 -5.37 -0.35 28.16
CA ARG A 361 -4.19 0.37 27.67
C ARG A 361 -4.41 0.66 26.19
N LEU A 362 -4.56 1.93 25.87
CA LEU A 362 -4.88 2.42 24.53
C LEU A 362 -3.63 2.48 23.66
N GLY A 363 -3.68 1.84 22.50
CA GLY A 363 -2.82 2.12 21.35
C GLY A 363 -3.59 2.95 20.35
N TYR A 364 -3.14 4.18 20.06
CA TYR A 364 -3.82 5.09 19.15
C TYR A 364 -2.92 5.45 17.97
N SER A 365 -3.50 5.43 16.77
CA SER A 365 -2.88 5.98 15.56
C SER A 365 -3.95 6.68 14.73
N ASP A 366 -3.65 7.89 14.29
CA ASP A 366 -4.50 8.61 13.35
C ASP A 366 -3.88 8.74 11.95
N GLN A 367 -4.70 9.25 11.03
CA GLN A 367 -4.34 9.44 9.63
C GLN A 367 -3.14 10.38 9.44
N ALA A 368 -2.94 11.35 10.34
CA ALA A 368 -1.83 12.30 10.28
C ALA A 368 -0.55 11.77 10.94
N LEU A 369 -0.64 10.64 11.65
CA LEU A 369 0.40 10.12 12.54
C LEU A 369 0.86 11.17 13.56
N SER A 370 -0.08 11.97 14.06
CA SER A 370 0.17 13.14 14.92
C SER A 370 0.88 12.79 16.24
N GLN A 371 0.79 11.52 16.67
CA GLN A 371 1.53 11.00 17.82
C GLN A 371 3.05 11.13 17.67
N LEU A 372 3.56 11.20 16.43
CA LEU A 372 4.99 11.35 16.16
C LEU A 372 5.46 12.80 16.26
N ASP A 373 4.58 13.78 16.14
CA ASP A 373 4.93 15.21 16.14
C ASP A 373 5.44 15.67 17.51
N ALA A 374 5.14 14.91 18.57
CA ALA A 374 5.65 15.14 19.92
C ALA A 374 7.15 14.82 20.06
N PHE A 375 7.77 14.16 19.07
CA PHE A 375 9.13 13.64 19.17
C PHE A 375 10.06 14.24 18.08
N PRO A 376 11.25 14.72 18.47
CA PRO A 376 12.17 15.32 17.51
C PRO A 376 12.82 14.29 16.59
N THR A 377 13.08 13.06 17.07
CA THR A 377 13.71 11.99 16.29
C THR A 377 13.00 10.65 16.43
N PRO A 378 13.16 9.73 15.45
CA PRO A 378 12.64 8.36 15.55
C PRO A 378 13.14 7.60 16.78
N TRP A 379 14.39 7.85 17.17
CA TRP A 379 14.98 7.29 18.37
C TRP A 379 14.23 7.72 19.62
N ASP A 380 13.98 9.02 19.79
CA ASP A 380 13.29 9.56 20.96
C ASP A 380 11.85 9.03 21.04
N ALA A 381 11.19 8.95 19.89
CA ALA A 381 9.86 8.37 19.79
C ALA A 381 9.85 6.90 20.26
N ALA A 382 10.73 6.05 19.73
CA ALA A 382 10.78 4.64 20.09
C ALA A 382 11.23 4.40 21.54
N LYS A 383 12.16 5.22 22.06
CA LYS A 383 12.65 5.16 23.44
C LYS A 383 11.55 5.51 24.45
N SER A 384 10.57 6.33 24.07
CA SER A 384 9.48 6.74 24.97
C SER A 384 8.50 5.62 25.33
N VAL A 385 8.46 4.54 24.55
CA VAL A 385 7.36 3.56 24.58
C VAL A 385 7.74 2.26 25.32
N GLY A 386 8.96 2.14 25.83
CA GLY A 386 9.35 1.02 26.68
C GLY A 386 10.79 1.04 27.17
N GLU A 387 11.05 0.28 28.24
CA GLU A 387 12.40 0.07 28.78
C GLU A 387 13.15 -0.99 27.96
N ILE A 388 13.54 -0.63 26.74
CA ILE A 388 14.30 -1.51 25.85
C ILE A 388 15.74 -1.02 25.80
N ALA A 389 16.68 -1.95 25.96
CA ALA A 389 18.09 -1.67 25.80
C ALA A 389 18.40 -1.12 24.39
N ASP A 390 19.38 -0.23 24.32
CA ASP A 390 19.65 0.56 23.12
C ASP A 390 19.90 -0.28 21.87
N GLN A 391 20.70 -1.33 22.00
CA GLN A 391 21.13 -2.14 20.85
C GLN A 391 19.97 -2.96 20.23
N PRO A 392 19.11 -3.66 21.01
CA PRO A 392 17.86 -4.21 20.50
C PRO A 392 16.94 -3.18 19.85
N LEU A 393 16.78 -2.00 20.44
CA LEU A 393 15.91 -0.94 19.91
C LEU A 393 16.40 -0.43 18.55
N ARG A 394 17.72 -0.22 18.41
CA ARG A 394 18.35 0.13 17.12
C ARG A 394 18.09 -0.93 16.06
N SER A 395 18.19 -2.21 16.43
CA SER A 395 17.92 -3.30 15.50
C SER A 395 16.46 -3.35 15.06
N GLN A 396 15.52 -3.04 15.95
CA GLN A 396 14.08 -3.00 15.61
C GLN A 396 13.74 -1.80 14.72
N LEU A 397 14.33 -0.63 14.99
CA LEU A 397 14.20 0.54 14.12
C LEU A 397 14.74 0.27 12.70
N SER A 398 15.92 -0.36 12.61
CA SER A 398 16.46 -0.82 11.32
C SER A 398 15.53 -1.82 10.64
N GLY A 399 14.96 -2.77 11.39
CA GLY A 399 13.97 -3.72 10.89
C GLY A 399 12.66 -3.07 10.40
N ALA A 400 12.30 -1.90 10.94
CA ALA A 400 11.17 -1.09 10.48
C ALA A 400 11.52 -0.22 9.25
N GLY A 401 12.73 -0.33 8.70
CA GLY A 401 13.18 0.44 7.54
C GLY A 401 13.74 1.83 7.89
N ILE A 402 14.12 2.06 9.15
CA ILE A 402 14.75 3.30 9.61
C ILE A 402 16.24 3.02 9.81
N SER A 403 17.04 3.45 8.84
CA SER A 403 18.50 3.26 8.85
C SER A 403 19.14 3.87 10.10
N ILE A 404 20.30 3.36 10.49
CA ILE A 404 21.02 3.81 11.70
C ILE A 404 21.21 5.33 11.69
N ASP A 405 21.56 5.91 10.54
CA ASP A 405 21.74 7.34 10.38
C ASP A 405 20.41 8.10 10.53
N ALA A 406 19.32 7.57 9.98
CA ALA A 406 18.00 8.20 10.04
C ALA A 406 17.41 8.21 11.46
N GLN A 407 17.81 7.27 12.32
CA GLN A 407 17.26 7.13 13.69
C GLN A 407 17.42 8.38 14.55
N THR A 408 18.49 9.15 14.34
CA THR A 408 18.77 10.39 15.11
C THR A 408 18.55 11.66 14.30
N THR A 409 17.99 11.55 13.09
CA THR A 409 17.64 12.72 12.28
C THR A 409 16.25 13.26 12.63
N ALA A 410 15.96 14.50 12.22
CA ALA A 410 14.67 15.12 12.46
C ALA A 410 13.51 14.31 11.84
N MET A 411 12.44 14.12 12.62
CA MET A 411 11.22 13.39 12.24
C MET A 411 10.63 13.85 10.90
N ALA A 412 10.75 15.15 10.58
CA ALA A 412 10.27 15.74 9.33
C ALA A 412 10.97 15.21 8.06
N ARG A 413 12.15 14.59 8.18
CA ARG A 413 12.88 14.01 7.05
C ARG A 413 12.44 12.60 6.68
N LEU A 414 11.69 11.93 7.55
CA LEU A 414 11.16 10.61 7.25
C LEU A 414 10.04 10.71 6.20
N SER A 415 10.01 9.75 5.27
CA SER A 415 8.88 9.59 4.36
C SER A 415 7.61 9.20 5.13
N GLY A 416 6.43 9.41 4.56
CA GLY A 416 5.15 8.99 5.15
C GLY A 416 5.14 7.50 5.51
N GLY A 417 5.65 6.64 4.62
CA GLY A 417 5.78 5.19 4.88
C GLY A 417 6.76 4.86 6.01
N GLN A 418 7.87 5.58 6.14
CA GLN A 418 8.78 5.42 7.29
C GLN A 418 8.13 5.84 8.60
N LYS A 419 7.39 6.96 8.60
CA LYS A 419 6.60 7.41 9.75
C LYS A 419 5.54 6.38 10.14
N ALA A 420 4.82 5.82 9.15
CA ALA A 420 3.81 4.80 9.41
C ALA A 420 4.41 3.55 10.03
N ARG A 421 5.55 3.06 9.50
CA ARG A 421 6.28 1.91 10.08
C ARG A 421 6.82 2.21 11.49
N LEU A 422 7.29 3.43 11.75
CA LEU A 422 7.68 3.87 13.09
C LEU A 422 6.50 3.86 14.07
N ALA A 423 5.36 4.42 13.66
CA ALA A 423 4.14 4.42 14.48
C ALA A 423 3.68 3.00 14.80
N MET A 424 3.70 2.09 13.82
CA MET A 424 3.39 0.67 14.03
C MET A 424 4.39 0.01 14.99
N LEU A 425 5.69 0.31 14.87
CA LEU A 425 6.70 -0.16 15.81
C LEU A 425 6.40 0.35 17.22
N MET A 426 6.08 1.63 17.39
CA MET A 426 5.74 2.20 18.70
C MET A 426 4.51 1.52 19.30
N LEU A 427 3.44 1.31 18.53
CA LEU A 427 2.26 0.58 19.00
C LEU A 427 2.61 -0.85 19.45
N ARG A 428 3.54 -1.50 18.75
CA ARG A 428 4.03 -2.82 19.13
C ARG A 428 4.81 -2.80 20.43
N LEU A 429 5.71 -1.84 20.60
CA LEU A 429 6.51 -1.70 21.82
C LEU A 429 5.63 -1.39 23.03
N ALA A 430 4.54 -0.63 22.83
CA ALA A 430 3.61 -0.26 23.90
C ALA A 430 2.82 -1.45 24.46
N GLN A 431 2.67 -2.54 23.70
CA GLN A 431 1.80 -3.68 24.01
C GLN A 431 0.42 -3.26 24.57
N PRO A 432 -0.34 -2.42 23.84
CA PRO A 432 -1.68 -2.03 24.24
C PRO A 432 -2.62 -3.25 24.15
N ASN A 433 -3.70 -3.21 24.90
CA ASN A 433 -4.74 -4.26 24.83
C ASN A 433 -6.03 -3.76 24.17
N PHE A 434 -6.07 -2.49 23.75
CA PHE A 434 -7.13 -1.92 22.93
C PHE A 434 -6.52 -0.96 21.91
N TYR A 435 -6.80 -1.18 20.63
CA TYR A 435 -6.29 -0.37 19.53
C TYR A 435 -7.41 0.51 18.95
N LEU A 436 -7.12 1.79 18.77
CA LEU A 436 -8.00 2.75 18.13
C LEU A 436 -7.28 3.32 16.92
N LEU A 437 -7.63 2.82 15.73
CA LEU A 437 -6.89 3.09 14.50
C LEU A 437 -7.79 3.86 13.52
N ASP A 438 -7.39 5.08 13.17
CA ASP A 438 -8.08 5.92 12.18
C ASP A 438 -7.28 5.97 10.88
N GLU A 439 -7.80 5.33 9.83
CA GLU A 439 -7.18 5.12 8.52
C GLU A 439 -5.76 4.52 8.56
N PRO A 440 -5.56 3.35 9.19
CA PRO A 440 -4.22 2.82 9.44
C PRO A 440 -3.46 2.40 8.16
N THR A 441 -4.15 2.18 7.04
CA THR A 441 -3.55 1.67 5.80
C THR A 441 -3.10 2.76 4.82
N ASN A 442 -3.53 4.01 5.00
CA ASN A 442 -3.34 5.10 4.02
C ASN A 442 -1.88 5.45 3.70
N HIS A 443 -0.93 5.09 4.57
CA HIS A 443 0.50 5.35 4.37
C HIS A 443 1.34 4.08 4.32
N LEU A 444 0.69 2.91 4.33
CA LEU A 444 1.36 1.62 4.28
C LEU A 444 1.37 1.10 2.83
N ASP A 445 2.50 0.54 2.42
CA ASP A 445 2.53 -0.31 1.24
C ASP A 445 1.78 -1.62 1.50
N ILE A 446 1.56 -2.40 0.45
CA ILE A 446 0.90 -3.70 0.52
C ILE A 446 1.58 -4.62 1.56
N GLU A 447 2.92 -4.64 1.61
CA GLU A 447 3.65 -5.43 2.62
C GLU A 447 3.40 -4.94 4.05
N GLY A 448 3.40 -3.62 4.27
CA GLY A 448 3.08 -3.03 5.57
C GLY A 448 1.63 -3.27 6.01
N GLN A 449 0.68 -3.20 5.07
CA GLN A 449 -0.71 -3.54 5.29
C GLN A 449 -0.86 -5.03 5.66
N ASP A 450 -0.22 -5.96 4.93
CA ASP A 450 -0.24 -7.40 5.24
C ASP A 450 0.35 -7.70 6.62
N ALA A 451 1.43 -7.01 6.98
CA ALA A 451 2.04 -7.14 8.29
C ALA A 451 1.09 -6.66 9.41
N LEU A 452 0.37 -5.55 9.20
CA LEU A 452 -0.62 -5.05 10.14
C LEU A 452 -1.81 -6.00 10.27
N GLU A 453 -2.36 -6.49 9.15
CA GLU A 453 -3.45 -7.48 9.13
C GLU A 453 -3.08 -8.73 9.93
N THR A 454 -1.91 -9.30 9.62
CA THR A 454 -1.38 -10.49 10.28
C THR A 454 -1.24 -10.28 11.79
N GLU A 455 -0.72 -9.13 12.20
CA GLU A 455 -0.55 -8.77 13.61
C GLU A 455 -1.89 -8.67 14.35
N LEU A 456 -2.86 -7.95 13.79
CA LEU A 456 -4.17 -7.76 14.41
C LEU A 456 -4.92 -9.10 14.56
N ILE A 457 -4.82 -9.97 13.55
CA ILE A 457 -5.46 -11.29 13.55
C ILE A 457 -4.76 -12.24 14.53
N ALA A 458 -3.43 -12.39 14.43
CA ALA A 458 -2.68 -13.38 15.21
C ALA A 458 -2.76 -13.14 16.72
N HIS A 459 -2.97 -11.90 17.14
CA HIS A 459 -3.01 -11.52 18.54
C HIS A 459 -4.40 -11.36 19.14
N GLU A 460 -5.44 -11.60 18.34
CA GLU A 460 -6.83 -11.33 18.74
C GLU A 460 -6.93 -9.93 19.37
N ALA A 461 -6.34 -8.95 18.69
CA ALA A 461 -6.31 -7.58 19.19
C ALA A 461 -7.75 -7.07 19.32
N ALA A 462 -8.09 -6.46 20.45
CA ALA A 462 -9.33 -5.72 20.56
C ALA A 462 -9.13 -4.35 19.91
N CYS A 463 -9.91 -4.00 18.90
CA CYS A 463 -9.75 -2.74 18.20
C CYS A 463 -11.05 -2.14 17.67
N LEU A 464 -11.04 -0.81 17.55
CA LEU A 464 -11.97 -0.05 16.74
C LEU A 464 -11.19 0.58 15.58
N LEU A 465 -11.57 0.22 14.37
CA LEU A 465 -10.89 0.57 13.13
C LEU A 465 -11.80 1.50 12.32
N VAL A 466 -11.32 2.68 11.96
CA VAL A 466 -11.93 3.49 10.89
C VAL A 466 -11.09 3.27 9.65
N SER A 467 -11.66 2.72 8.59
CA SER A 467 -10.93 2.52 7.34
C SER A 467 -11.87 2.51 6.14
N HIS A 468 -11.40 3.11 5.06
CA HIS A 468 -12.01 2.99 3.74
C HIS A 468 -11.42 1.84 2.89
N ASP A 469 -10.42 1.12 3.41
CA ASP A 469 -9.79 0.00 2.73
C ASP A 469 -10.67 -1.27 2.85
N ARG A 470 -11.34 -1.59 1.74
CA ARG A 470 -12.25 -2.74 1.64
C ARG A 470 -11.53 -4.07 1.88
N ALA A 471 -10.31 -4.22 1.38
CA ALA A 471 -9.55 -5.45 1.53
C ALA A 471 -9.16 -5.66 2.99
N PHE A 472 -8.66 -4.60 3.63
CA PHE A 472 -8.27 -4.61 5.03
C PHE A 472 -9.45 -4.92 5.97
N VAL A 473 -10.59 -4.26 5.76
CA VAL A 473 -11.80 -4.48 6.57
C VAL A 473 -12.29 -5.93 6.45
N ARG A 474 -12.36 -6.47 5.23
CA ARG A 474 -12.78 -7.87 5.00
C ARG A 474 -11.83 -8.88 5.64
N ALA A 475 -10.53 -8.58 5.67
CA ALA A 475 -9.52 -9.47 6.24
C ALA A 475 -9.54 -9.47 7.78
N VAL A 476 -9.72 -8.30 8.40
CA VAL A 476 -9.44 -8.12 9.83
C VAL A 476 -10.71 -8.04 10.69
N ALA A 477 -11.78 -7.41 10.20
CA ALA A 477 -12.94 -7.09 11.02
C ALA A 477 -13.74 -8.34 11.43
N THR A 478 -14.15 -8.40 12.70
CA THR A 478 -15.07 -9.42 13.22
C THR A 478 -16.49 -8.90 13.35
N ARG A 479 -16.64 -7.57 13.47
CA ARG A 479 -17.91 -6.87 13.59
C ARG A 479 -17.85 -5.59 12.77
N VAL A 480 -18.95 -5.21 12.14
CA VAL A 480 -19.01 -4.01 11.32
C VAL A 480 -20.13 -3.11 11.82
N LEU A 481 -19.75 -1.90 12.23
CA LEU A 481 -20.68 -0.85 12.64
C LEU A 481 -20.75 0.22 11.57
N VAL A 482 -21.95 0.63 11.20
CA VAL A 482 -22.20 1.60 10.15
C VAL A 482 -23.00 2.78 10.71
N ILE A 483 -22.57 3.99 10.39
CA ILE A 483 -23.30 5.21 10.73
C ILE A 483 -24.35 5.46 9.64
N GLU A 484 -25.62 5.17 9.94
CA GLU A 484 -26.75 5.34 9.01
C GLU A 484 -27.95 5.98 9.71
N GLY A 485 -28.58 6.95 9.03
CA GLY A 485 -29.80 7.58 9.55
C GLY A 485 -29.64 8.21 10.94
N LYS A 486 -28.47 8.77 11.24
CA LYS A 486 -28.07 9.30 12.56
C LYS A 486 -28.06 8.25 13.68
N ARG A 487 -27.87 6.98 13.34
CA ARG A 487 -27.72 5.87 14.29
C ARG A 487 -26.51 5.04 13.92
N LEU A 488 -25.97 4.34 14.90
CA LEU A 488 -24.97 3.31 14.68
C LEU A 488 -25.68 1.95 14.57
N VAL A 489 -25.45 1.23 13.49
CA VAL A 489 -26.10 -0.04 13.19
C VAL A 489 -25.03 -1.09 12.93
N GLU A 490 -25.17 -2.27 13.54
CA GLU A 490 -24.30 -3.41 13.26
C GLU A 490 -24.82 -4.18 12.05
N VAL A 491 -23.90 -4.57 11.15
CA VAL A 491 -24.20 -5.32 9.94
C VAL A 491 -23.33 -6.57 9.87
N ASP A 492 -23.88 -7.64 9.29
CA ASP A 492 -23.15 -8.92 9.14
C ASP A 492 -22.20 -8.90 7.93
N ASP A 493 -22.59 -8.20 6.86
CA ASP A 493 -21.83 -8.10 5.61
C ASP A 493 -21.51 -6.63 5.30
N PRO A 494 -20.22 -6.24 5.20
CA PRO A 494 -19.84 -4.88 4.84
C PRO A 494 -20.02 -4.56 3.34
N ASP A 495 -20.16 -5.55 2.46
CA ASP A 495 -20.15 -5.32 1.00
C ASP A 495 -21.31 -4.44 0.51
N PRO A 496 -22.57 -4.65 0.92
CA PRO A 496 -23.68 -3.76 0.56
C PRO A 496 -23.51 -2.32 1.09
N VAL A 497 -22.73 -2.14 2.15
CA VAL A 497 -22.40 -0.82 2.71
C VAL A 497 -21.36 -0.16 1.83
N PHE A 498 -20.28 -0.87 1.48
CA PHE A 498 -19.27 -0.37 0.56
C PHE A 498 -19.86 0.01 -0.79
N ASP A 499 -20.73 -0.81 -1.37
CA ASP A 499 -21.37 -0.50 -2.66
C ASP A 499 -22.18 0.79 -2.61
N ARG A 500 -22.93 1.03 -1.53
CA ARG A 500 -23.67 2.29 -1.33
C ARG A 500 -22.72 3.47 -1.15
N LEU A 501 -21.69 3.33 -0.32
CA LEU A 501 -20.69 4.39 -0.08
C LEU A 501 -19.90 4.74 -1.35
N MET A 502 -19.66 3.76 -2.23
CA MET A 502 -18.99 3.95 -3.53
C MET A 502 -19.88 4.67 -4.55
N GLN A 503 -21.20 4.57 -4.43
CA GLN A 503 -22.14 5.24 -5.34
C GLN A 503 -22.24 6.75 -5.06
N GLY A 504 -21.88 7.19 -3.85
CA GLY A 504 -21.95 8.59 -3.42
C GLY A 504 -23.21 8.89 -2.65
#